data_AF-A0A2G6FKD5-F1
#
_entry.id   AF-A0A2G6FKD5-F1
#
_cell.length_a   1.000
_cell.length_b   1.000
_cell.length_c   1.000
_cell.angle_alpha   90.00
_cell.angle_beta   90.00
_cell.angle_gamma   90.00
#
_symmetry.space_group_name_H-M   'P 1'
#
loop_
_entity.id
_entity.type
_entity.pdbx_description
1 polymer ?
#
loop_
_entity_poly.entity_id
_entity_poly.type
_entity_poly.pdbx_seq_one_letter_code
_entity_poly.pdbx_strand_id
1 'polypeptide(L)'
;GAQHGTSGNNSDKLRAIAANTRTTKANVATALQMVSWGLEVNDYGNAVQDSEGNFIKIEGQGVTEEIWASMTAYAAEQGWTGGNYKKLNLPFESLILSQPANVRERMVGLVDDFVYKMLTDVFNAAGTGTIAKELIMKAGSYDLGPKATKIENEADWTKELIIERARTLDADKGPEGDFDD
;
A
#
# COMPACT_ATOMS: atom_id res chain seq x y z
N GLY A 1 8.32 14.93 -8.70
CA GLY A 1 7.37 13.83 -8.96
C GLY A 1 7.64 12.68 -8.03
N ALA A 2 6.70 12.38 -7.12
CA ALA A 2 6.66 11.17 -6.31
C ALA A 2 5.24 10.97 -5.72
N GLN A 3 4.21 11.37 -6.48
CA GLN A 3 2.82 11.31 -6.03
C GLN A 3 2.30 9.87 -6.11
N HIS A 4 2.62 9.15 -7.18
CA HIS A 4 2.55 7.70 -7.19
C HIS A 4 3.83 7.17 -6.52
N GLY A 5 3.70 6.21 -5.59
CA GLY A 5 4.87 5.46 -5.14
C GLY A 5 5.62 4.87 -6.33
N THR A 6 6.90 4.55 -6.18
CA THR A 6 7.65 3.81 -7.22
C THR A 6 6.79 2.65 -7.71
N SER A 7 6.34 2.72 -8.96
CA SER A 7 5.48 1.69 -9.54
C SER A 7 6.24 0.37 -9.53
N GLY A 8 5.62 -0.64 -8.92
CA GLY A 8 6.23 -1.93 -8.61
C GLY A 8 7.00 -1.89 -7.28
N ASN A 9 6.46 -2.54 -6.25
CA ASN A 9 7.15 -2.76 -4.97
C ASN A 9 8.20 -3.87 -5.09
N ASN A 10 9.02 -3.84 -6.13
CA ASN A 10 10.14 -4.76 -6.25
C ASN A 10 11.05 -4.56 -5.03
N SER A 11 11.08 -5.56 -4.14
CA SER A 11 11.86 -5.49 -2.90
C SER A 11 13.33 -5.20 -3.14
N ASP A 12 13.94 -5.68 -4.22
CA ASP A 12 15.34 -5.38 -4.55
C ASP A 12 15.53 -3.91 -4.97
N LYS A 13 14.59 -3.36 -5.75
CA LYS A 13 14.61 -1.92 -6.07
C LYS A 13 14.42 -1.09 -4.80
N LEU A 14 13.50 -1.48 -3.93
CA LEU A 14 13.24 -0.78 -2.67
C LEU A 14 14.46 -0.84 -1.73
N ARG A 15 15.11 -2.00 -1.59
CA ARG A 15 16.37 -2.15 -0.85
C ARG A 15 17.47 -1.29 -1.46
N ALA A 16 17.61 -1.27 -2.79
CA ALA A 16 18.61 -0.43 -3.46
C ALA A 16 18.36 1.07 -3.21
N ILE A 17 17.10 1.53 -3.25
CA ILE A 17 16.76 2.92 -2.91
C ILE A 17 17.07 3.20 -1.45
N ALA A 18 16.66 2.32 -0.53
CA ALA A 18 16.91 2.48 0.90
C ALA A 18 18.40 2.46 1.26
N ALA A 19 19.22 1.71 0.50
CA ALA A 19 20.67 1.66 0.69
C ALA A 19 21.38 2.93 0.19
N ASN A 20 20.88 3.56 -0.87
CA ASN A 20 21.52 4.72 -1.51
C ASN A 20 20.90 6.07 -1.11
N THR A 21 19.78 6.06 -0.39
CA THR A 21 19.01 7.27 -0.05
C THR A 21 18.42 7.19 1.36
N ARG A 22 17.74 8.25 1.82
CA ARG A 22 16.92 8.25 3.05
C ARG A 22 15.46 7.89 2.79
N THR A 23 15.13 7.34 1.62
CA THR A 23 13.76 7.08 1.20
C THR A 23 13.33 5.66 1.57
N THR A 24 12.25 5.56 2.35
CA THR A 24 11.60 4.31 2.76
C THR A 24 10.12 4.36 2.41
N LYS A 25 9.81 4.46 1.11
CA LYS A 25 8.43 4.58 0.60
C LYS A 25 8.13 3.43 -0.37
N ALA A 26 6.99 2.76 -0.16
CA ALA A 26 6.42 1.76 -1.06
C ALA A 26 4.92 2.01 -1.25
N ASN A 27 4.34 1.51 -2.34
CA ASN A 27 2.90 1.58 -2.62
C ASN A 27 2.24 0.22 -2.45
N VAL A 28 1.75 -0.09 -1.24
CA VAL A 28 1.34 -1.45 -0.88
C VAL A 28 -0.17 -1.65 -0.75
N ALA A 29 -1.02 -0.65 -1.04
CA ALA A 29 -2.45 -0.72 -0.73
C ALA A 29 -3.13 -1.99 -1.27
N THR A 30 -2.90 -2.31 -2.55
CA THR A 30 -3.41 -3.53 -3.16
C THR A 30 -2.81 -4.79 -2.51
N ALA A 31 -1.52 -4.81 -2.22
CA ALA A 31 -0.86 -5.95 -1.56
C ALA A 31 -1.49 -6.25 -0.19
N LEU A 32 -1.74 -5.22 0.64
CA LEU A 32 -2.37 -5.37 1.96
C LEU A 32 -3.77 -5.98 1.85
N GLN A 33 -4.55 -5.55 0.87
CA GLN A 33 -5.86 -6.15 0.59
C GLN A 33 -5.72 -7.62 0.20
N MET A 34 -4.84 -7.94 -0.76
CA MET A 34 -4.68 -9.30 -1.27
C MET A 34 -4.20 -10.28 -0.20
N VAL A 35 -3.21 -9.91 0.63
CA VAL A 35 -2.76 -10.76 1.75
C VAL A 35 -3.85 -10.91 2.80
N SER A 36 -4.64 -9.87 3.09
CA SER A 36 -5.77 -9.98 4.02
C SER A 36 -6.85 -10.95 3.52
N TRP A 37 -6.95 -11.16 2.20
CA TRP A 37 -7.83 -12.16 1.60
C TRP A 37 -7.18 -13.54 1.49
N GLY A 38 -5.93 -13.69 1.90
CA GLY A 38 -5.22 -14.97 1.93
C GLY A 38 -4.63 -15.36 0.57
N LEU A 39 -4.42 -14.39 -0.31
CA LEU A 39 -3.78 -14.62 -1.60
C LEU A 39 -2.27 -14.67 -1.43
N GLU A 40 -1.64 -15.53 -2.21
CA GLU A 40 -0.19 -15.56 -2.31
C GLU A 40 0.29 -14.23 -2.93
N VAL A 41 1.23 -13.56 -2.26
CA VAL A 41 1.82 -12.31 -2.73
C VAL A 41 3.33 -12.51 -2.80
N ASN A 42 3.92 -12.19 -3.94
CA ASN A 42 5.35 -12.31 -4.15
C ASN A 42 6.13 -11.13 -3.52
N ASP A 43 7.46 -11.21 -3.55
CA ASP A 43 8.37 -10.16 -3.07
C ASP A 43 8.24 -8.82 -3.80
N TYR A 44 7.43 -8.75 -4.86
CA TYR A 44 7.11 -7.52 -5.59
C TYR A 44 5.83 -6.85 -5.08
N GLY A 45 5.19 -7.41 -4.06
CA GLY A 45 3.89 -6.97 -3.54
C GLY A 45 2.73 -7.25 -4.49
N ASN A 46 2.91 -8.14 -5.46
CA ASN A 46 1.87 -8.52 -6.41
C ASN A 46 1.26 -9.86 -6.01
N ALA A 47 -0.07 -9.96 -6.05
CA ALA A 47 -0.75 -11.23 -5.90
C ALA A 47 -0.37 -12.16 -7.06
N VAL A 48 0.02 -13.38 -6.73
CA VAL A 48 0.42 -14.41 -7.68
C VAL A 48 -0.82 -14.93 -8.39
N GLN A 49 -0.68 -15.15 -9.69
CA GLN A 49 -1.73 -15.71 -10.54
C GLN A 49 -1.28 -17.04 -11.14
N ASP A 50 -2.24 -17.93 -11.39
CA ASP A 50 -2.02 -19.16 -12.13
C ASP A 50 -1.88 -18.89 -13.65
N SER A 51 -1.71 -19.96 -14.43
CA SER A 51 -1.59 -19.87 -15.89
C SER A 51 -2.84 -19.33 -16.60
N GLU A 52 -3.98 -19.32 -15.91
CA GLU A 52 -5.26 -18.82 -16.43
C GLU A 52 -5.54 -17.37 -15.99
N GLY A 53 -4.66 -16.78 -15.16
CA GLY A 53 -4.78 -15.42 -14.65
C GLY A 53 -5.64 -15.31 -13.38
N ASN A 54 -6.00 -16.43 -12.75
CA ASN A 54 -6.72 -16.41 -11.48
C ASN A 54 -5.75 -16.24 -10.32
N PHE A 55 -6.12 -15.47 -9.30
CA PHE A 55 -5.28 -15.32 -8.12
C PHE A 55 -5.15 -16.63 -7.34
N ILE A 56 -3.93 -16.93 -6.90
CA ILE A 56 -3.63 -18.10 -6.10
C ILE A 56 -4.05 -17.83 -4.65
N LYS A 57 -5.06 -18.55 -4.19
CA LYS A 57 -5.56 -18.53 -2.81
C LYS A 57 -4.82 -19.57 -1.98
N ILE A 58 -4.26 -19.16 -0.84
CA ILE A 58 -3.67 -20.09 0.13
C ILE A 58 -4.80 -20.62 1.02
N GLU A 59 -4.98 -21.94 1.03
CA GLU A 59 -6.04 -22.60 1.80
C GLU A 59 -5.92 -22.27 3.29
N GLY A 60 -7.04 -21.90 3.90
CA GLY A 60 -7.12 -21.61 5.34
C GLY A 60 -6.59 -20.23 5.76
N GLN A 61 -6.04 -19.45 4.83
CA GLN A 61 -5.57 -18.07 5.08
C GLN A 61 -6.62 -17.02 4.68
N GLY A 62 -6.54 -15.83 5.29
CA GLY A 62 -7.37 -14.69 4.90
C GLY A 62 -8.87 -14.89 5.12
N VAL A 63 -9.71 -14.55 4.14
CA VAL A 63 -11.16 -14.83 4.22
C VAL A 63 -11.43 -16.34 4.14
N THR A 64 -12.61 -16.80 4.59
CA THR A 64 -13.00 -18.20 4.40
C THR A 64 -13.12 -18.56 2.93
N GLU A 65 -12.95 -19.84 2.58
CA GLU A 65 -13.05 -20.27 1.19
C GLU A 65 -14.46 -20.08 0.61
N GLU A 66 -15.50 -20.15 1.45
CA GLU A 66 -16.87 -19.82 1.06
C GLU A 66 -17.01 -18.34 0.64
N ILE A 67 -16.45 -17.42 1.43
CA ILE A 67 -16.48 -16.00 1.08
C ILE A 67 -15.57 -15.72 -0.12
N TRP A 68 -14.40 -16.35 -0.21
CA TRP A 68 -13.55 -16.23 -1.39
C TRP A 68 -14.26 -16.70 -2.67
N ALA A 69 -14.90 -17.87 -2.63
CA ALA A 69 -15.67 -18.40 -3.77
C ALA A 69 -16.80 -17.44 -4.17
N SER A 70 -17.50 -16.85 -3.20
CA SER A 70 -18.55 -15.87 -3.44
C SER A 70 -18.00 -14.60 -4.10
N MET A 71 -16.84 -14.11 -3.63
CA MET A 71 -16.15 -12.96 -4.21
C MET A 71 -15.70 -13.21 -5.64
N THR A 72 -15.09 -14.37 -5.92
CA THR A 72 -14.62 -14.72 -7.28
C THR A 72 -15.76 -14.96 -8.25
N ALA A 73 -16.87 -15.56 -7.81
CA ALA A 73 -18.07 -15.74 -8.63
C ALA A 73 -18.68 -14.39 -9.02
N TYR A 74 -18.83 -13.48 -8.05
CA TYR A 74 -19.30 -12.13 -8.32
C TYR A 74 -18.36 -11.37 -9.25
N ALA A 75 -17.04 -11.45 -9.04
CA ALA A 75 -16.06 -10.83 -9.94
C ALA A 75 -16.18 -11.35 -11.37
N ALA A 76 -16.39 -12.67 -11.54
CA ALA A 76 -16.58 -13.29 -12.86
C ALA A 76 -17.84 -12.77 -13.56
N GLU A 77 -18.97 -12.64 -12.84
CA GLU A 77 -20.21 -12.06 -13.39
C GLU A 77 -20.03 -10.60 -13.87
N GLN A 78 -19.16 -9.84 -13.20
CA GLN A 78 -18.83 -8.46 -13.57
C GLN A 78 -17.70 -8.35 -14.61
N GLY A 79 -17.07 -9.47 -15.00
CA GLY A 79 -15.89 -9.47 -15.86
C GLY A 79 -14.66 -8.80 -15.23
N TRP A 80 -14.57 -8.77 -13.89
CA TRP A 80 -13.45 -8.14 -13.18
C TRP A 80 -12.28 -9.11 -13.06
N THR A 81 -11.09 -8.63 -13.41
CA THR A 81 -9.82 -9.37 -13.33
C THR A 81 -8.71 -8.49 -12.75
N GLY A 82 -7.65 -9.12 -12.22
CA GLY A 82 -6.46 -8.42 -11.75
C GLY A 82 -6.78 -7.30 -10.75
N GLY A 83 -6.27 -6.09 -11.01
CA GLY A 83 -6.49 -4.92 -10.16
C GLY A 83 -7.96 -4.53 -9.96
N ASN A 84 -8.87 -4.94 -10.86
CA ASN A 84 -10.31 -4.66 -10.70
C ASN A 84 -10.95 -5.39 -9.51
N TYR A 85 -10.27 -6.38 -8.92
CA TYR A 85 -10.72 -6.99 -7.66
C TYR A 85 -10.82 -5.96 -6.53
N LYS A 86 -10.18 -4.78 -6.61
CA LYS A 86 -10.42 -3.64 -5.69
C LYS A 86 -11.88 -3.23 -5.60
N LYS A 87 -12.67 -3.46 -6.67
CA LYS A 87 -14.10 -3.16 -6.71
C LYS A 87 -14.93 -4.11 -5.84
N LEU A 88 -14.40 -5.26 -5.44
CA LEU A 88 -15.07 -6.19 -4.51
C LEU A 88 -15.18 -5.63 -3.09
N ASN A 89 -14.35 -4.66 -2.71
CA ASN A 89 -14.44 -4.03 -1.40
C ASN A 89 -15.85 -3.49 -1.15
N LEU A 90 -16.45 -2.79 -2.12
CA LEU A 90 -17.76 -2.17 -1.94
C LEU A 90 -18.89 -3.19 -1.69
N PRO A 91 -19.09 -4.22 -2.52
CA PRO A 91 -20.15 -5.22 -2.28
C PRO A 91 -19.83 -6.22 -1.16
N PHE A 92 -18.56 -6.48 -0.83
CA PHE A 92 -18.19 -7.52 0.15
C PHE A 92 -17.69 -6.99 1.50
N GLU A 93 -17.51 -5.68 1.71
CA GLU A 93 -16.99 -5.13 2.96
C GLU A 93 -17.72 -5.70 4.19
N SER A 94 -19.05 -5.65 4.21
CA SER A 94 -19.83 -6.15 5.35
C SER A 94 -19.64 -7.65 5.58
N LEU A 95 -19.49 -8.44 4.52
CA LEU A 95 -19.25 -9.89 4.62
C LEU A 95 -17.84 -10.20 5.12
N ILE A 96 -16.85 -9.45 4.63
CA ILE A 96 -15.45 -9.57 5.06
C ILE A 96 -15.32 -9.19 6.54
N LEU A 97 -15.95 -8.08 6.96
CA LEU A 97 -15.89 -7.58 8.33
C LEU A 97 -16.75 -8.38 9.33
N SER A 98 -17.73 -9.15 8.86
CA SER A 98 -18.58 -10.02 9.71
C SER A 98 -18.05 -11.44 9.85
N GLN A 99 -16.88 -11.75 9.28
CA GLN A 99 -16.19 -13.01 9.49
C GLN A 99 -15.99 -13.31 11.00
N PRO A 100 -15.99 -14.59 11.41
CA PRO A 100 -15.70 -15.00 12.78
C PRO A 100 -14.39 -14.40 13.31
N ALA A 101 -14.30 -14.17 14.63
CA ALA A 101 -13.17 -13.49 15.25
C ALA A 101 -11.81 -14.11 14.88
N ASN A 102 -11.69 -15.43 14.93
CA ASN A 102 -10.47 -16.16 14.54
C ASN A 102 -10.09 -15.93 13.06
N VAL A 103 -11.08 -15.76 12.17
CA VAL A 103 -10.84 -15.45 10.76
C VAL A 103 -10.33 -14.02 10.61
N ARG A 104 -10.96 -13.04 11.30
CA ARG A 104 -10.49 -11.65 11.26
C ARG A 104 -9.09 -11.50 11.85
N GLU A 105 -8.79 -12.23 12.92
CA GLU A 105 -7.47 -12.25 13.56
C GLU A 105 -6.38 -12.79 12.62
N ARG A 106 -6.61 -13.90 11.90
CA ARG A 106 -5.63 -14.37 10.89
C ARG A 106 -5.47 -13.37 9.74
N MET A 107 -6.54 -12.72 9.29
CA MET A 107 -6.45 -11.70 8.23
C MET A 107 -5.57 -10.53 8.67
N VAL A 108 -5.75 -10.06 9.91
CA VAL A 108 -4.92 -9.02 10.51
C VAL A 108 -3.48 -9.50 10.65
N GLY A 109 -3.26 -10.73 11.12
CA GLY A 109 -1.93 -11.32 11.23
C GLY A 109 -1.17 -11.37 9.90
N LEU A 110 -1.84 -11.72 8.81
CA LEU A 110 -1.22 -11.71 7.47
C LEU A 110 -0.78 -10.31 7.03
N VAL A 111 -1.59 -9.29 7.33
CA VAL A 111 -1.25 -7.88 7.08
C VAL A 111 -0.07 -7.45 7.96
N ASP A 112 -0.09 -7.81 9.24
CA ASP A 112 0.97 -7.49 10.21
C ASP A 112 2.30 -8.12 9.79
N ASP A 113 2.32 -9.43 9.49
CA ASP A 113 3.50 -10.15 9.01
C ASP A 113 4.08 -9.54 7.74
N PHE A 114 3.23 -9.16 6.79
CA PHE A 114 3.65 -8.51 5.55
C PHE A 114 4.32 -7.15 5.82
N VAL A 115 3.67 -6.30 6.63
CA VAL A 115 4.18 -4.98 6.98
C VAL A 115 5.47 -5.09 7.79
N TYR A 116 5.52 -6.01 8.75
CA TYR A 116 6.69 -6.24 9.58
C TYR A 116 7.92 -6.63 8.74
N LYS A 117 7.77 -7.61 7.83
CA LYS A 117 8.84 -8.02 6.92
C LYS A 117 9.28 -6.88 6.01
N MET A 118 8.35 -6.13 5.44
CA MET A 118 8.71 -4.97 4.63
C MET A 118 9.50 -3.92 5.43
N LEU A 119 9.08 -3.60 6.65
CA LEU A 119 9.79 -2.64 7.49
C LEU A 119 11.19 -3.16 7.85
N THR A 120 11.31 -4.41 8.27
CA THR A 120 12.56 -4.97 8.79
C THR A 120 13.53 -5.42 7.70
N ASP A 121 13.07 -6.14 6.68
CA ASP A 121 13.88 -6.79 5.66
C ASP A 121 14.07 -5.96 4.38
N VAL A 122 13.24 -4.92 4.18
CA VAL A 122 13.34 -4.02 3.01
C VAL A 122 13.78 -2.62 3.41
N PHE A 123 13.21 -2.05 4.47
CA PHE A 123 13.50 -0.69 4.91
C PHE A 123 14.48 -0.58 6.08
N ASN A 124 15.14 -1.67 6.48
CA ASN A 124 16.14 -1.70 7.54
C ASN A 124 15.64 -1.10 8.87
N ALA A 125 14.34 -1.24 9.17
CA ALA A 125 13.70 -0.63 10.34
C ALA A 125 13.81 -1.50 11.61
N ALA A 126 14.54 -2.62 11.56
CA ALA A 126 14.77 -3.47 12.73
C ALA A 126 15.35 -2.66 13.91
N GLY A 127 14.77 -2.84 15.10
CA GLY A 127 15.19 -2.13 16.32
C GLY A 127 14.74 -0.66 16.44
N THR A 128 14.22 -0.04 15.38
CA THR A 128 13.80 1.37 15.41
C THR A 128 12.62 1.62 16.36
N GLY A 129 11.80 0.60 16.63
CA GLY A 129 10.71 0.67 17.62
C GLY A 129 11.21 0.98 19.04
N THR A 130 12.35 0.40 19.44
CA THR A 130 12.98 0.69 20.74
C THR A 130 13.43 2.14 20.81
N ILE A 131 14.09 2.61 19.75
CA ILE A 131 14.54 4.01 19.63
C ILE A 131 13.34 4.97 19.70
N ALA A 132 12.25 4.67 18.98
CA ALA A 132 11.05 5.48 19.00
C ALA A 132 10.45 5.57 20.41
N LYS A 133 10.36 4.44 21.11
CA LYS A 133 9.87 4.39 22.50
C LYS A 133 10.73 5.23 23.43
N GLU A 134 12.06 5.12 23.35
CA GLU A 134 12.98 5.90 24.17
C GLU A 134 12.85 7.40 23.91
N LEU A 135 12.71 7.82 22.65
CA LEU A 135 12.52 9.23 22.28
C LEU A 135 11.21 9.79 22.85
N ILE A 136 10.10 9.05 22.70
CA ILE A 136 8.79 9.45 23.25
C ILE A 136 8.85 9.56 24.77
N MET A 137 9.46 8.58 25.44
CA MET A 137 9.61 8.58 26.89
C MET A 137 10.48 9.76 27.37
N LYS A 138 11.58 10.06 26.69
CA LYS A 138 12.46 11.19 27.00
C LYS A 138 11.76 12.54 26.80
N ALA A 139 10.92 12.66 25.78
CA ALA A 139 10.12 13.85 25.52
C ALA A 139 8.94 14.00 26.49
N GLY A 140 8.47 12.91 27.10
CA GLY A 140 7.24 12.88 27.88
C GLY A 140 5.98 13.12 27.04
N SER A 141 6.08 12.97 25.71
CA SER A 141 5.02 13.26 24.75
C SER A 141 5.24 12.48 23.46
N TYR A 142 4.16 12.16 22.75
CA TYR A 142 4.23 11.64 21.38
C TYR A 142 4.57 12.75 20.37
N ASP A 143 4.36 14.02 20.75
CA ASP A 143 4.73 15.17 19.93
C ASP A 143 6.22 15.49 20.09
N LEU A 144 7.00 15.10 19.09
CA LEU A 144 8.44 15.34 19.00
C LEU A 144 8.78 16.61 18.22
N GLY A 145 7.77 17.36 17.77
CA GLY A 145 7.93 18.50 16.88
C GLY A 145 8.36 18.11 15.45
N PRO A 146 8.48 19.11 14.56
CA PRO A 146 8.83 18.88 13.16
C PRO A 146 10.29 18.46 13.00
N LYS A 147 10.54 17.47 12.14
CA LYS A 147 11.91 17.02 11.78
C LYS A 147 12.56 17.87 10.68
N ALA A 148 11.79 18.75 10.05
CA ALA A 148 12.22 19.60 8.96
C ALA A 148 11.78 21.05 9.21
N THR A 149 12.51 22.00 8.63
CA THR A 149 12.16 23.42 8.67
C THR A 149 11.43 23.82 7.39
N LYS A 150 10.56 24.83 7.50
CA LYS A 150 9.96 25.48 6.33
C LYS A 150 11.07 26.03 5.44
N ILE A 151 11.09 25.63 4.17
CA ILE A 151 12.08 26.07 3.18
C ILE A 151 11.54 27.15 2.22
N GLU A 152 10.22 27.28 2.11
CA GLU A 152 9.57 28.24 1.22
C GLU A 152 8.79 29.29 1.99
N ASN A 153 8.68 30.49 1.42
CA ASN A 153 7.91 31.57 2.01
C ASN A 153 6.42 31.39 1.66
N GLU A 154 5.54 31.40 2.67
CA GLU A 154 4.10 31.28 2.46
C GLU A 154 3.54 32.40 1.56
N ALA A 155 4.16 33.58 1.59
CA ALA A 155 3.78 34.70 0.72
C ALA A 155 4.00 34.41 -0.77
N ASP A 156 4.82 33.41 -1.12
CA ASP A 156 5.06 33.00 -2.52
C ASP A 156 3.99 32.02 -3.04
N TRP A 157 3.10 31.55 -2.15
CA TRP A 157 2.07 30.54 -2.42
C TRP A 157 0.66 31.12 -2.34
N THR A 158 0.48 32.37 -2.79
CA THR A 158 -0.86 32.94 -3.01
C THR A 158 -1.52 32.30 -4.23
N LYS A 159 -2.85 32.36 -4.31
CA LYS A 159 -3.61 31.84 -5.45
C LYS A 159 -3.09 32.41 -6.78
N GLU A 160 -2.81 33.72 -6.81
CA GLU A 160 -2.35 34.44 -7.98
C GLU A 160 -0.97 33.93 -8.44
N LEU A 161 -0.03 33.79 -7.50
CA LEU A 161 1.32 33.30 -7.79
C LEU A 161 1.34 31.82 -8.17
N ILE A 162 0.45 31.00 -7.58
CA ILE A 162 0.27 29.60 -7.98
C ILE A 162 -0.21 29.50 -9.42
N ILE A 163 -1.23 30.27 -9.81
CA ILE A 163 -1.75 30.28 -11.18
C ILE A 163 -0.67 30.73 -12.16
N GLU A 164 0.10 31.77 -11.81
CA GLU A 164 1.16 32.28 -12.68
C GLU A 164 2.28 31.25 -12.85
N ARG A 165 2.74 30.61 -11.76
CA ARG A 165 3.71 29.50 -11.84
C ARG A 165 3.16 28.31 -12.63
N ALA A 166 1.89 27.96 -12.49
CA ALA A 166 1.30 26.84 -13.22
C ALA A 166 1.34 27.05 -14.75
N ARG A 167 1.27 28.29 -15.22
CA ARG A 167 1.40 28.62 -16.66
C ARG A 167 2.79 28.41 -17.22
N THR A 168 3.83 28.42 -16.39
CA THR A 168 5.23 28.22 -16.82
C THR A 168 5.64 26.74 -16.80
N LEU A 169 4.79 25.86 -16.27
CA LEU A 169 5.01 24.42 -16.32
C LEU A 169 4.70 23.92 -17.73
N ASP A 170 5.73 23.43 -18.43
CA ASP A 170 5.58 22.78 -19.71
C ASP A 170 4.90 21.42 -19.50
N ALA A 171 3.63 21.32 -19.89
CA ALA A 171 2.84 20.12 -19.72
C ALA A 171 3.03 19.22 -20.94
N ASP A 172 4.17 18.51 -21.01
CA ASP A 172 4.22 17.29 -21.81
C ASP A 172 3.25 16.29 -21.17
N LYS A 173 2.02 16.24 -21.71
CA LYS A 173 0.93 15.41 -21.18
C LYS A 173 1.14 13.93 -21.45
N GLY A 174 2.24 13.56 -22.10
CA GLY A 174 2.49 12.20 -22.55
C GLY A 174 1.47 11.75 -23.60
N PRO A 175 1.55 10.49 -24.05
CA PRO A 175 0.57 9.91 -24.95
C PRO A 175 -0.82 9.81 -24.31
N GLU A 176 -1.87 9.77 -25.14
CA GLU A 176 -3.23 9.50 -24.67
C GLU A 176 -3.27 8.20 -23.85
N GLY A 177 -3.88 8.26 -22.67
CA GLY A 177 -4.02 7.15 -21.75
C GLY A 177 -5.15 7.42 -20.74
N ASP A 178 -5.69 6.34 -20.17
CA ASP A 178 -6.61 6.41 -19.04
C ASP A 178 -5.79 6.58 -17.75
N PHE A 179 -6.06 7.65 -17.00
CA PHE A 179 -5.35 8.04 -15.78
C PHE A 179 -6.26 8.06 -14.54
N ASP A 180 -7.46 7.47 -14.61
CA ASP A 180 -8.46 7.45 -13.52
C ASP A 180 -8.13 6.46 -12.38
N ASP A 181 -6.89 5.96 -12.31
CA ASP A 181 -6.47 4.90 -11.37
C ASP A 181 -5.97 5.40 -10.01
#